data_AF-A0A540Q7Q2-F1
#
_entry.id   AF-A0A540Q7Q2-F1
#
_cell.length_a   1.000
_cell.length_b   1.000
_cell.length_c   1.000
_cell.angle_alpha   90.00
_cell.angle_beta   90.00
_cell.angle_gamma   90.00
#
_symmetry.space_group_name_H-M   'P 1'
#
loop_
_entity.id
_entity.type
_entity.pdbx_description
1 polymer ?
#
loop_
_entity_poly.entity_id
_entity_poly.type
_entity_poly.pdbx_seq_one_letter_code
_entity_poly.pdbx_strand_id
1 'polypeptide(L)'
;MSARPNRPAARWPAAEWWAPLVTDLAAIQRGSAGLGLVVRRISLVEATPYVEVAWPDGAEVALSPEPEAGVPALLETFSVAGPVSPPPADHEHTHWAPGSDAPPLLKYAWLLDELGSESEAWYAYVPARVELLEIRTDGVETVDIGVGRPELRGAMRVRVSLARYGEAAGIGYAVVERAVAMESWETPSAGPTEEEPIGGLPTGLVPLVP
;
A
#
# COMPACT_ATOMS: atom_id res chain seq x y z
N MET A 1 -27.36 1.79 -4.57
CA MET A 1 -26.86 3.17 -4.44
C MET A 1 -25.38 3.04 -4.13
N SER A 2 -24.50 3.50 -5.03
CA SER A 2 -23.05 3.47 -4.83
C SER A 2 -22.69 4.38 -3.65
N ALA A 3 -22.07 3.82 -2.61
CA ALA A 3 -21.63 4.58 -1.46
C ALA A 3 -20.39 5.39 -1.86
N ARG A 4 -20.53 6.72 -1.85
CA ARG A 4 -19.47 7.69 -2.20
C ARG A 4 -18.24 7.56 -1.28
N PRO A 5 -17.10 8.18 -1.67
CA PRO A 5 -15.89 8.20 -0.86
C PRO A 5 -16.14 8.62 0.58
N ASN A 6 -15.50 7.93 1.53
CA ASN A 6 -15.80 8.11 2.95
C ASN A 6 -15.25 9.42 3.51
N ARG A 7 -14.17 9.91 2.89
CA ARG A 7 -13.66 11.26 3.04
C ARG A 7 -13.11 11.68 1.67
N PRO A 8 -13.77 12.61 0.97
CA PRO A 8 -13.27 13.06 -0.32
C PRO A 8 -11.96 13.83 -0.15
N ALA A 9 -11.05 13.72 -1.11
CA ALA A 9 -9.88 14.59 -1.18
C ALA A 9 -10.31 16.04 -1.47
N ALA A 10 -9.58 17.02 -0.95
CA ALA A 10 -9.80 18.44 -1.27
C ALA A 10 -9.26 18.76 -2.68
N ARG A 11 -8.08 18.24 -3.04
CA ARG A 11 -7.49 18.40 -4.38
C ARG A 11 -8.36 17.73 -5.44
N TRP A 12 -8.88 16.53 -5.15
CA TRP A 12 -9.72 15.72 -6.04
C TRP A 12 -11.05 15.34 -5.37
N PRO A 13 -12.07 16.21 -5.42
CA PRO A 13 -13.33 16.03 -4.67
C PRO A 13 -14.13 14.76 -4.99
N ALA A 14 -13.81 14.08 -6.09
CA ALA A 14 -14.43 12.83 -6.50
C ALA A 14 -13.67 11.57 -6.00
N ALA A 15 -12.41 11.73 -5.57
CA ALA A 15 -11.55 10.64 -5.11
C ALA A 15 -11.50 10.52 -3.58
N GLU A 16 -11.00 9.39 -3.09
CA GLU A 16 -10.69 9.22 -1.66
C GLU A 16 -9.57 10.16 -1.21
N TRP A 17 -9.60 10.56 0.07
CA TRP A 17 -8.64 11.49 0.68
C TRP A 17 -7.16 11.10 0.48
N TRP A 18 -6.85 9.82 0.36
CA TRP A 18 -5.51 9.28 0.17
C TRP A 18 -5.09 9.13 -1.30
N ALA A 19 -6.03 9.20 -2.24
CA ALA A 19 -5.79 8.95 -3.65
C ALA A 19 -4.74 9.91 -4.28
N PRO A 20 -4.72 11.21 -3.92
CA PRO A 20 -3.67 12.11 -4.38
C PRO A 20 -2.27 11.63 -4.00
N LEU A 21 -2.06 11.22 -2.74
CA LEU A 21 -0.78 10.71 -2.25
C LEU A 21 -0.35 9.45 -2.99
N VAL A 22 -1.24 8.47 -3.16
CA VAL A 22 -0.90 7.21 -3.84
C VAL A 22 -0.51 7.47 -5.31
N THR A 23 -1.18 8.41 -5.97
CA THR A 23 -0.85 8.80 -7.35
C THR A 23 0.47 9.57 -7.43
N ASP A 24 0.74 10.49 -6.49
CA ASP A 24 2.01 11.20 -6.41
C ASP A 24 3.18 10.22 -6.16
N LEU A 25 2.98 9.22 -5.30
CA LEU A 25 3.95 8.14 -5.06
C LEU A 25 4.15 7.25 -6.28
N ALA A 26 3.10 6.96 -7.04
CA ALA A 26 3.18 6.24 -8.32
C ALA A 26 4.09 6.98 -9.32
N ALA A 27 3.91 8.30 -9.45
CA ALA A 27 4.71 9.14 -10.33
C ALA A 27 6.19 9.15 -9.92
N ILE A 28 6.48 9.28 -8.62
CA ILE A 28 7.84 9.24 -8.08
C ILE A 28 8.48 7.85 -8.28
N GLN A 29 7.74 6.78 -7.99
CA GLN A 29 8.17 5.40 -8.20
C GLN A 29 8.51 5.15 -9.67
N ARG A 30 7.72 5.70 -10.60
CA ARG A 30 7.97 5.62 -12.05
C ARG A 30 9.25 6.36 -12.44
N GLY A 31 9.40 7.62 -12.02
CA GLY A 31 10.58 8.43 -12.34
C GLY A 31 11.87 7.82 -11.75
N SER A 32 11.79 7.26 -10.55
CA SER A 32 12.93 6.74 -9.80
C SER A 32 13.17 5.24 -9.96
N ALA A 33 12.41 4.55 -10.80
CA ALA A 33 12.54 3.09 -11.01
C ALA A 33 13.95 2.69 -11.47
N GLY A 34 14.59 3.49 -12.33
CA GLY A 34 15.97 3.25 -12.79
C GLY A 34 17.04 3.45 -11.70
N LEU A 35 16.68 4.10 -10.60
CA LEU A 35 17.54 4.29 -9.43
C LEU A 35 17.32 3.21 -8.37
N GLY A 36 16.37 2.29 -8.59
CA GLY A 36 16.02 1.22 -7.67
C GLY A 36 15.28 1.67 -6.42
N LEU A 37 14.75 2.90 -6.38
CA LEU A 37 13.88 3.35 -5.29
C LEU A 37 12.62 2.49 -5.25
N VAL A 38 12.21 2.09 -4.05
CA VAL A 38 10.98 1.33 -3.81
C VAL A 38 10.15 1.99 -2.72
N VAL A 39 8.91 2.35 -3.04
CA VAL A 39 7.88 2.65 -2.03
C VAL A 39 7.44 1.34 -1.38
N ARG A 40 8.12 0.91 -0.32
CA ARG A 40 7.96 -0.40 0.31
C ARG A 40 6.62 -0.56 1.01
N ARG A 41 6.13 0.51 1.64
CA ARG A 41 4.89 0.48 2.44
C ARG A 41 4.12 1.77 2.32
N ILE A 42 2.81 1.65 2.17
CA ILE A 42 1.84 2.74 2.32
C ILE A 42 0.77 2.24 3.28
N SER A 43 0.65 2.84 4.46
CA SER A 43 -0.37 2.51 5.45
C SER A 43 -1.35 3.68 5.57
N LEU A 44 -2.64 3.38 5.42
CA LEU A 44 -3.77 4.30 5.39
C LEU A 44 -4.78 4.02 6.51
N VAL A 45 -4.40 3.17 7.48
CA VAL A 45 -5.24 2.76 8.60
C VAL A 45 -5.51 3.93 9.56
N GLU A 46 -4.51 4.78 9.75
CA GLU A 46 -4.58 5.93 10.65
C GLU A 46 -5.07 7.18 9.91
N ALA A 47 -5.36 8.25 10.67
CA ALA A 47 -5.78 9.52 10.10
C ALA A 47 -4.71 10.18 9.22
N THR A 48 -3.44 9.93 9.52
CA THR A 48 -2.30 10.38 8.72
C THR A 48 -1.65 9.17 8.05
N PRO A 49 -1.38 9.21 6.73
CA PRO A 49 -0.67 8.15 6.04
C PRO A 49 0.70 7.90 6.65
N TYR A 50 1.19 6.69 6.48
CA TYR A 50 2.56 6.33 6.78
C TYR A 50 3.20 5.67 5.56
N VAL A 51 4.35 6.17 5.13
CA VAL A 51 5.04 5.76 3.91
C VAL A 51 6.46 5.36 4.24
N GLU A 52 6.88 4.17 3.80
CA GLU A 52 8.27 3.72 3.85
C GLU A 52 8.82 3.62 2.42
N VAL A 53 10.01 4.18 2.21
CA VAL A 53 10.78 4.07 0.98
C VAL A 53 12.14 3.46 1.28
N ALA A 54 12.68 2.72 0.31
CA ALA A 54 14.00 2.12 0.41
C ALA A 54 14.79 2.22 -0.90
N TRP A 55 16.10 2.15 -0.78
CA TRP A 55 17.06 2.16 -1.88
C TRP A 55 17.90 0.87 -1.92
N PRO A 56 18.55 0.57 -3.06
CA PRO A 56 19.35 -0.66 -3.21
C PRO A 56 20.56 -0.76 -2.28
N ASP A 57 21.05 0.35 -1.75
CA ASP A 57 22.16 0.41 -0.80
C ASP A 57 21.74 0.10 0.66
N GLY A 58 20.44 -0.14 0.88
CA GLY A 58 19.86 -0.39 2.19
C GLY A 58 19.47 0.87 2.96
N ALA A 59 19.61 2.07 2.37
CA ALA A 59 19.01 3.27 2.96
C ALA A 59 17.49 3.14 2.98
N GLU A 60 16.87 3.62 4.06
CA GLU A 60 15.42 3.62 4.24
C GLU A 60 14.96 4.92 4.88
N VAL A 61 13.78 5.40 4.47
CA VAL A 61 13.09 6.53 5.09
C VAL A 61 11.64 6.17 5.33
N ALA A 62 11.16 6.52 6.52
CA ALA A 62 9.76 6.48 6.88
C ALA A 62 9.24 7.89 7.16
N LEU A 63 8.06 8.22 6.65
CA LEU A 63 7.44 9.52 6.91
C LEU A 63 5.91 9.42 7.00
N SER A 64 5.32 10.47 7.53
CA SER A 64 3.87 10.65 7.60
C SER A 64 3.46 11.87 6.78
N PRO A 65 3.34 11.73 5.44
CA PRO A 65 3.05 12.85 4.56
C PRO A 65 1.61 13.30 4.72
N GLU A 66 1.38 14.59 4.51
CA GLU A 66 0.03 15.07 4.23
C GLU A 66 -0.49 14.39 2.95
N PRO A 67 -1.78 13.99 2.90
CA PRO A 67 -2.33 13.26 1.75
C PRO A 67 -2.27 14.05 0.43
N GLU A 68 -2.14 15.37 0.52
CA GLU A 68 -2.07 16.28 -0.64
C GLU A 68 -0.73 17.02 -0.72
N ALA A 69 0.33 16.47 -0.12
CA ALA A 69 1.66 17.10 -0.10
C ALA A 69 2.20 17.45 -1.49
N GLY A 70 1.85 16.66 -2.53
CA GLY A 70 2.32 16.87 -3.89
C GLY A 70 3.70 16.27 -4.15
N VAL A 71 3.96 16.00 -5.43
CA VAL A 71 5.26 15.48 -5.90
C VAL A 71 6.47 16.32 -5.42
N PRO A 72 6.47 17.67 -5.51
CA PRO A 72 7.65 18.45 -5.13
C PRO A 72 8.06 18.26 -3.66
N ALA A 73 7.09 18.25 -2.73
CA ALA A 73 7.37 18.09 -1.29
C ALA A 73 7.87 16.68 -0.95
N LEU A 74 7.31 15.66 -1.61
CA LEU A 74 7.75 14.28 -1.46
C LEU A 74 9.18 14.09 -2.00
N LEU A 75 9.48 14.63 -3.20
CA LEU A 75 10.83 14.57 -3.78
C LEU A 75 11.87 15.27 -2.89
N GLU A 76 11.56 16.45 -2.37
CA GLU A 76 12.42 17.16 -1.43
C GLU A 76 12.75 16.27 -0.23
N THR A 77 11.74 15.65 0.38
CA THR A 77 11.90 14.75 1.53
C THR A 77 12.77 13.53 1.19
N PHE A 78 12.46 12.85 0.09
CA PHE A 78 13.20 11.65 -0.31
C PHE A 78 14.65 11.93 -0.71
N SER A 79 14.91 13.09 -1.32
CA SER A 79 16.24 13.49 -1.76
C SER A 79 17.26 13.64 -0.64
N VAL A 80 16.80 13.80 0.61
CA VAL A 80 17.66 13.87 1.81
C VAL A 80 18.29 12.50 2.11
N ALA A 81 17.58 11.41 1.83
CA ALA A 81 18.02 10.06 2.19
C ALA A 81 18.68 9.30 1.04
N GLY A 82 18.26 9.56 -0.20
CA GLY A 82 18.80 8.85 -1.34
C GLY A 82 18.47 9.49 -2.69
N PRO A 83 19.07 8.98 -3.77
CA PRO A 83 18.86 9.51 -5.10
C PRO A 83 17.40 9.34 -5.53
N VAL A 84 16.81 10.40 -6.06
CA VAL A 84 15.47 10.43 -6.65
C VAL A 84 15.51 11.12 -7.99
N SER A 85 14.60 10.75 -8.88
CA SER A 85 14.39 11.43 -10.15
C SER A 85 12.99 12.04 -10.18
N PRO A 86 12.82 13.25 -10.75
CA PRO A 86 11.49 13.78 -11.01
C PRO A 86 10.68 12.82 -11.89
N PRO A 87 9.34 12.82 -11.76
CA PRO A 87 8.49 12.06 -12.65
C PRO A 87 8.57 12.58 -14.09
N PRO A 88 8.07 11.81 -15.08
CA PRO A 88 7.89 12.30 -16.45
C PRO A 88 7.07 13.60 -16.50
N ALA A 89 7.37 14.47 -17.47
CA ALA A 89 6.80 15.82 -17.56
C ALA A 89 5.26 15.86 -17.71
N ASP A 90 4.64 14.76 -18.14
CA ASP A 90 3.22 14.58 -18.42
C ASP A 90 2.54 13.57 -17.48
N HIS A 91 3.15 13.28 -16.32
CA HIS A 91 2.65 12.28 -15.38
C HIS A 91 1.23 12.55 -14.87
N GLU A 92 0.81 13.82 -14.78
CA GLU A 92 -0.54 14.21 -14.35
C GLU A 92 -1.64 13.95 -15.41
N HIS A 93 -1.26 13.70 -16.67
CA HIS A 93 -2.19 13.61 -17.79
C HIS A 93 -2.09 12.31 -18.59
N THR A 94 -1.19 11.40 -18.21
CA THR A 94 -0.87 10.22 -19.00
C THR A 94 -1.14 8.95 -18.20
N HIS A 95 -2.28 8.31 -18.47
CA HIS A 95 -2.45 6.90 -18.18
C HIS A 95 -1.49 6.11 -19.06
N TRP A 96 -0.42 5.63 -18.46
CA TRP A 96 0.64 4.89 -19.14
C TRP A 96 0.68 3.46 -18.60
N ALA A 97 0.37 2.47 -19.43
CA ALA A 97 0.55 1.08 -19.05
C ALA A 97 1.96 0.59 -19.42
N PRO A 98 2.70 -0.07 -18.50
CA PRO A 98 3.95 -0.73 -18.82
C PRO A 98 3.71 -1.93 -19.76
N GLY A 99 4.65 -2.18 -20.67
CA GLY A 99 4.65 -3.41 -21.46
C GLY A 99 4.87 -4.67 -20.59
N SER A 100 4.58 -5.85 -21.14
CA SER A 100 4.74 -7.14 -20.44
C SER A 100 6.15 -7.37 -19.89
N ASP A 101 7.16 -6.84 -20.59
CA ASP A 101 8.57 -7.04 -20.28
C ASP A 101 9.15 -5.90 -19.43
N ALA A 102 8.31 -4.97 -18.97
CA ALA A 102 8.75 -3.87 -18.13
C ALA A 102 9.34 -4.38 -16.80
N PRO A 103 10.38 -3.71 -16.28
CA PRO A 103 10.91 -3.97 -14.94
C PRO A 103 9.82 -3.99 -13.85
N PRO A 104 9.95 -4.83 -12.79
CA PRO A 104 8.96 -4.93 -11.72
C PRO A 104 8.57 -3.59 -11.08
N LEU A 105 9.53 -2.69 -10.86
CA LEU A 105 9.28 -1.37 -10.27
C LEU A 105 8.42 -0.45 -11.14
N LEU A 106 8.50 -0.62 -12.46
CA LEU A 106 7.64 0.10 -13.40
C LEU A 106 6.22 -0.47 -13.43
N LYS A 107 6.07 -1.79 -13.28
CA LYS A 107 4.76 -2.43 -13.07
C LYS A 107 4.15 -2.04 -11.73
N TYR A 108 4.98 -1.92 -10.69
CA TYR A 108 4.54 -1.46 -9.38
C TYR A 108 4.10 0.00 -9.41
N ALA A 109 4.83 0.89 -10.09
CA ALA A 109 4.41 2.27 -10.30
C ALA A 109 3.01 2.35 -10.93
N TRP A 110 2.77 1.54 -11.97
CA TRP A 110 1.47 1.47 -12.62
C TRP A 110 0.36 0.95 -11.69
N LEU A 111 0.66 -0.08 -10.89
CA LEU A 111 -0.27 -0.59 -9.88
C LEU A 111 -0.68 0.50 -8.88
N LEU A 112 0.26 1.32 -8.42
CA LEU A 112 -0.04 2.44 -7.54
C LEU A 112 -0.93 3.48 -8.24
N ASP A 113 -0.61 3.81 -9.50
CA ASP A 113 -1.40 4.77 -10.29
C ASP A 113 -2.86 4.32 -10.44
N GLU A 114 -3.10 3.06 -10.83
CA GLU A 114 -4.46 2.52 -10.94
C GLU A 114 -5.18 2.50 -9.60
N LEU A 115 -4.49 2.17 -8.51
CA LEU A 115 -5.12 2.18 -7.19
C LEU A 115 -5.54 3.58 -6.75
N GLY A 116 -4.73 4.60 -7.03
CA GLY A 116 -5.05 5.99 -6.72
C GLY A 116 -6.13 6.56 -7.64
N SER A 117 -5.86 6.53 -8.94
CA SER A 117 -6.66 7.18 -9.99
C SER A 117 -8.05 6.56 -10.16
N GLU A 118 -8.23 5.25 -9.92
CA GLU A 118 -9.52 4.58 -10.09
C GLU A 118 -10.31 4.39 -8.79
N SER A 119 -9.86 4.96 -7.66
CA SER A 119 -10.45 4.75 -6.33
C SER A 119 -11.97 4.99 -6.27
N GLU A 120 -12.49 5.95 -7.04
CA GLU A 120 -13.93 6.23 -7.12
C GLU A 120 -14.71 5.16 -7.91
N ALA A 121 -14.09 4.59 -8.95
CA ALA A 121 -14.71 3.66 -9.86
C ALA A 121 -14.96 2.30 -9.22
N TRP A 122 -14.20 1.96 -8.17
CA TRP A 122 -14.40 0.77 -7.36
C TRP A 122 -15.84 0.69 -6.83
N TYR A 123 -16.37 1.81 -6.34
CA TYR A 123 -17.72 1.88 -5.77
C TYR A 123 -18.83 1.82 -6.81
N ALA A 124 -18.54 2.11 -8.08
CA ALA A 124 -19.48 1.90 -9.18
C ALA A 124 -19.49 0.44 -9.64
N TYR A 125 -18.38 -0.27 -9.42
CA TYR A 125 -18.13 -1.59 -9.98
C TYR A 125 -18.55 -2.74 -9.05
N VAL A 126 -18.38 -2.59 -7.73
CA VAL A 126 -18.88 -3.55 -6.74
C VAL A 126 -20.01 -2.98 -5.88
N PRO A 127 -20.98 -3.82 -5.47
CA PRO A 127 -22.11 -3.35 -4.64
C PRO A 127 -21.73 -3.12 -3.18
N ALA A 128 -20.55 -3.58 -2.73
CA ALA A 128 -20.10 -3.52 -1.34
C ALA A 128 -19.04 -2.45 -1.14
N ARG A 129 -19.09 -1.76 0.01
CA ARG A 129 -18.06 -0.78 0.38
C ARG A 129 -16.74 -1.44 0.72
N VAL A 130 -15.67 -0.93 0.13
CA VAL A 130 -14.28 -1.34 0.37
C VAL A 130 -13.43 -0.13 0.73
N GLU A 131 -12.36 -0.33 1.51
CA GLU A 131 -11.42 0.72 1.88
C GLU A 131 -9.99 0.22 1.66
N LEU A 132 -9.14 1.00 1.00
CA LEU A 132 -7.72 0.67 0.93
C LEU A 132 -7.08 0.97 2.29
N LEU A 133 -6.43 -0.03 2.89
CA LEU A 133 -5.82 0.08 4.21
C LEU A 133 -4.30 0.10 4.16
N GLU A 134 -3.71 -0.73 3.29
CA GLU A 134 -2.27 -0.89 3.25
C GLU A 134 -1.80 -1.41 1.89
N ILE A 135 -0.61 -0.99 1.46
CA ILE A 135 0.14 -1.56 0.34
C ILE A 135 1.53 -1.90 0.87
N ARG A 136 2.01 -3.13 0.63
CA ARG A 136 3.37 -3.57 0.96
C ARG A 136 4.00 -4.28 -0.22
N THR A 137 5.29 -4.05 -0.45
CA THR A 137 6.04 -4.74 -1.50
C THR A 137 7.48 -5.00 -1.06
N ASP A 138 8.05 -6.08 -1.58
CA ASP A 138 9.49 -6.32 -1.56
C ASP A 138 10.23 -5.61 -2.71
N GLY A 139 9.49 -5.02 -3.66
CA GLY A 139 10.02 -4.35 -4.84
C GLY A 139 10.44 -5.29 -5.96
N VAL A 140 10.26 -6.61 -5.80
CA VAL A 140 10.80 -7.62 -6.72
C VAL A 140 9.69 -8.47 -7.30
N GLU A 141 8.91 -9.16 -6.47
CA GLU A 141 8.01 -10.21 -6.93
C GLU A 141 6.55 -9.96 -6.62
N THR A 142 6.26 -9.48 -5.40
CA THR A 142 4.88 -9.44 -4.91
C THR A 142 4.52 -8.14 -4.22
N VAL A 143 3.26 -7.76 -4.40
CA VAL A 143 2.61 -6.65 -3.70
C VAL A 143 1.44 -7.20 -2.92
N ASP A 144 1.41 -6.92 -1.62
CA ASP A 144 0.33 -7.25 -0.71
C ASP A 144 -0.53 -6.00 -0.48
N ILE A 145 -1.82 -6.09 -0.81
CA ILE A 145 -2.79 -5.00 -0.71
C ILE A 145 -3.82 -5.34 0.36
N GLY A 146 -3.82 -4.59 1.46
CA GLY A 146 -4.80 -4.66 2.52
C GLY A 146 -6.06 -3.89 2.17
N VAL A 147 -7.21 -4.56 2.20
CA VAL A 147 -8.54 -3.99 1.92
C VAL A 147 -9.47 -4.21 3.10
N GLY A 148 -10.05 -3.13 3.61
CA GLY A 148 -11.08 -3.13 4.64
C GLY A 148 -12.46 -3.35 4.04
N ARG A 149 -13.31 -4.07 4.77
CA ARG A 149 -14.71 -4.33 4.42
C ARG A 149 -15.58 -3.87 5.59
N PRO A 150 -15.92 -2.57 5.67
CA PRO A 150 -16.60 -2.00 6.83
C PRO A 150 -17.89 -2.72 7.19
N GLU A 151 -18.64 -3.17 6.18
CA GLU A 151 -19.91 -3.90 6.36
C GLU A 151 -19.72 -5.29 6.98
N LEU A 152 -18.60 -5.95 6.71
CA LEU A 152 -18.26 -7.27 7.24
C LEU A 152 -17.34 -7.21 8.48
N ARG A 153 -17.00 -5.99 8.95
CA ARG A 153 -16.09 -5.74 10.08
C ARG A 153 -14.78 -6.54 10.02
N GLY A 154 -14.23 -6.67 8.82
CA GLY A 154 -13.00 -7.43 8.58
C GLY A 154 -12.08 -6.72 7.59
N ALA A 155 -10.81 -7.11 7.63
CA ALA A 155 -9.81 -6.75 6.64
C ALA A 155 -9.41 -8.00 5.86
N MET A 156 -8.88 -7.82 4.67
CA MET A 156 -8.34 -8.91 3.86
C MET A 156 -7.11 -8.47 3.09
N ARG A 157 -6.29 -9.43 2.65
CA ARG A 157 -5.07 -9.16 1.90
C ARG A 157 -5.14 -9.81 0.53
N VAL A 158 -5.07 -8.98 -0.51
CA VAL A 158 -4.94 -9.43 -1.90
C VAL A 158 -3.47 -9.40 -2.28
N ARG A 159 -2.92 -10.55 -2.65
CA ARG A 159 -1.55 -10.66 -3.17
C ARG A 159 -1.53 -10.58 -4.68
N VAL A 160 -0.62 -9.75 -5.19
CA VAL A 160 -0.41 -9.48 -6.62
C VAL A 160 1.02 -9.87 -6.97
N SER A 161 1.23 -10.57 -8.09
CA SER A 161 2.57 -10.93 -8.58
C SER A 161 3.01 -9.97 -9.70
N LEU A 162 4.07 -9.20 -9.49
CA LEU A 162 4.62 -8.26 -10.48
C LEU A 162 5.14 -8.98 -11.74
N ALA A 163 5.65 -10.21 -11.61
CA ALA A 163 6.23 -10.97 -12.71
C ALA A 163 5.18 -11.53 -13.69
N ARG A 164 3.99 -11.90 -13.19
CA ARG A 164 2.90 -12.47 -13.99
C ARG A 164 1.95 -11.42 -14.55
N TYR A 165 2.21 -10.15 -14.26
CA TYR A 165 1.44 -9.02 -14.76
C TYR A 165 1.72 -8.78 -16.25
N GLY A 166 0.98 -9.50 -17.09
CA GLY A 166 0.80 -9.22 -18.52
C GLY A 166 -0.53 -8.50 -18.82
N GLU A 167 -1.48 -8.53 -17.89
CA GLU A 167 -2.74 -7.77 -17.90
C GLU A 167 -2.74 -6.86 -16.67
N ALA A 168 -2.07 -5.71 -16.78
CA ALA A 168 -1.99 -4.77 -15.68
C ALA A 168 -3.23 -3.87 -15.60
N ALA A 169 -3.89 -3.60 -16.73
CA ALA A 169 -5.09 -2.78 -16.78
C ALA A 169 -6.22 -3.40 -15.95
N GLY A 170 -6.80 -2.59 -15.06
CA GLY A 170 -7.93 -2.93 -14.22
C GLY A 170 -7.57 -3.65 -12.93
N ILE A 171 -6.34 -3.52 -12.42
CA ILE A 171 -5.99 -4.13 -11.13
C ILE A 171 -6.82 -3.59 -9.97
N GLY A 172 -7.15 -2.29 -10.00
CA GLY A 172 -8.03 -1.68 -9.01
C GLY A 172 -9.33 -2.47 -8.89
N TYR A 173 -9.95 -2.78 -10.04
CA TYR A 173 -11.14 -3.64 -10.09
C TYR A 173 -10.87 -5.07 -9.62
N ALA A 174 -9.79 -5.72 -10.09
CA ALA A 174 -9.49 -7.10 -9.73
C ALA A 174 -9.20 -7.29 -8.22
N VAL A 175 -8.55 -6.31 -7.59
CA VAL A 175 -8.32 -6.29 -6.13
C VAL A 175 -9.64 -6.20 -5.40
N VAL A 176 -10.52 -5.32 -5.83
CA VAL A 176 -11.82 -5.09 -5.18
C VAL A 176 -12.78 -6.27 -5.42
N GLU A 177 -12.80 -6.86 -6.61
CA GLU A 177 -13.56 -8.09 -6.92
C GLU A 177 -13.14 -9.24 -6.00
N ARG A 178 -11.82 -9.49 -5.89
CA ARG A 178 -11.30 -10.51 -4.98
C ARG A 178 -11.65 -10.17 -3.54
N ALA A 179 -11.60 -8.89 -3.18
CA ALA A 179 -11.95 -8.45 -1.84
C ALA A 179 -13.38 -8.76 -1.43
N VAL A 180 -14.30 -8.57 -2.36
CA VAL A 180 -15.73 -8.84 -2.16
C VAL A 180 -16.06 -10.33 -2.26
N ALA A 181 -15.41 -11.07 -3.17
CA ALA A 181 -15.73 -12.47 -3.43
C ALA A 181 -15.27 -13.45 -2.33
N MET A 182 -14.29 -13.09 -1.50
CA MET A 182 -13.78 -14.00 -0.46
C MET A 182 -14.63 -13.93 0.82
N GLU A 183 -15.20 -15.05 1.25
CA GLU A 183 -15.88 -15.16 2.55
C GLU A 183 -14.83 -15.19 3.68
N SER A 184 -14.58 -14.04 4.31
CA SER A 184 -13.70 -13.87 5.49
C SER A 184 -12.19 -14.15 5.30
N TRP A 185 -11.39 -13.59 6.21
CA TRP A 185 -9.97 -13.88 6.39
C TRP A 185 -9.86 -14.64 7.72
N GLU A 186 -9.11 -15.74 7.74
CA GLU A 186 -8.54 -16.24 8.98
C GLU A 186 -7.47 -15.25 9.43
N THR A 187 -7.75 -14.45 10.47
CA THR A 187 -6.74 -13.71 11.23
C THR A 187 -5.49 -14.59 11.32
N PRO A 188 -4.25 -14.12 11.05
CA PRO A 188 -3.10 -14.92 11.43
C PRO A 188 -3.31 -15.17 12.92
N SER A 189 -3.51 -16.44 13.28
CA SER A 189 -3.60 -16.82 14.67
C SER A 189 -2.37 -16.20 15.32
N ALA A 190 -2.57 -15.48 16.42
CA ALA A 190 -1.52 -15.30 17.40
C ALA A 190 -1.19 -16.71 17.92
N GLY A 191 -0.48 -17.48 17.10
CA GLY A 191 0.21 -18.68 17.50
C GLY A 191 1.22 -18.28 18.56
N PRO A 192 1.39 -19.12 19.60
CA PRO A 192 1.93 -18.70 20.87
C PRO A 192 3.31 -18.09 20.66
N THR A 193 3.53 -16.96 21.33
CA THR A 193 4.86 -16.53 21.73
C THR A 193 5.57 -17.76 22.31
N GLU A 194 6.55 -18.29 21.60
CA GLU A 194 7.62 -19.03 22.26
C GLU A 194 8.32 -18.00 23.15
N GLU A 195 7.79 -17.88 24.36
CA GLU A 195 8.54 -17.37 25.50
C GLU A 195 9.77 -18.26 25.64
N GLU A 196 10.91 -17.81 25.12
CA GLU A 196 12.19 -18.29 25.59
C GLU A 196 12.22 -18.05 27.11
N PRO A 197 12.38 -19.11 27.93
CA PRO A 197 12.42 -18.93 29.36
C PRO A 197 13.69 -18.20 29.73
N ILE A 198 13.55 -16.98 30.28
CA ILE A 198 14.59 -16.32 31.05
C ILE A 198 14.84 -17.18 32.29
N GLY A 199 15.78 -18.12 32.16
CA GLY A 199 16.29 -18.91 33.25
C GLY A 199 17.10 -18.04 34.19
N GLY A 200 16.60 -17.88 35.43
CA GLY A 200 17.43 -17.49 36.56
C GLY A 200 16.73 -16.64 37.60
N LEU A 201 16.05 -17.30 38.55
CA LEU A 201 16.30 -17.22 40.01
C LEU A 201 15.17 -17.95 40.79
N PRO A 202 15.44 -18.42 42.03
CA PRO A 202 14.96 -19.71 42.52
C PRO A 202 13.57 -19.68 43.15
N THR A 203 12.83 -20.76 42.92
CA THR A 203 11.62 -21.16 43.63
C THR A 203 11.95 -21.55 45.07
N GLY A 204 11.73 -20.62 45.99
CA GLY A 204 11.58 -20.91 47.41
C GLY A 204 10.15 -20.63 47.84
N LEU A 205 9.37 -21.68 48.06
CA LEU A 205 8.38 -21.85 49.15
C LEU A 205 7.38 -22.96 48.77
N VAL A 206 7.58 -24.13 49.36
CA VAL A 206 6.57 -25.19 49.48
C VAL A 206 5.70 -24.86 50.70
N PRO A 207 4.36 -24.85 50.60
CA PRO A 207 3.51 -24.97 51.76
C PRO A 207 3.05 -26.42 51.89
N LEU A 208 3.36 -27.07 53.01
CA LEU A 208 2.64 -28.26 53.45
C LEU A 208 2.41 -28.17 54.96
N VAL A 209 1.15 -27.91 55.31
CA VAL A 209 0.46 -28.14 56.59
C VAL A 209 -0.40 -29.40 56.31
N PRO A 210 -0.59 -30.34 57.25
CA PRO A 210 -0.79 -30.15 58.69
C PRO A 210 0.29 -30.70 59.62
#